data_AF-A0A7J6UDW6-F1
#
_entry.id   AF-A0A7J6UDW6-F1
#
_cell.length_a   1.000
_cell.length_b   1.000
_cell.length_c   1.000
_cell.angle_alpha   90.00
_cell.angle_beta   90.00
_cell.angle_gamma   90.00
#
_symmetry.space_group_name_H-M   'P 1'
#
loop_
_entity.id
_entity.type
_entity.pdbx_description
1 polymer ?
#
loop_
_entity_poly.entity_id
_entity_poly.type
_entity_poly.pdbx_seq_one_letter_code
_entity_poly.pdbx_strand_id
1 'polypeptide(L)'
;MPSKRCRAKGGNHDPSVAHCYIGHTSSEHHDTELERILAAGGEVEECMGQYRVQGDLNLSRALGDHRYKQNIEIPPECQIISAMPDLRVRQLSNEDTHIILGCDGIWE
;
A
#
# COMPACT_ATOMS: atom_id res chain seq x y z
N MET A 1 -25.46 -0.80 3.99
CA MET A 1 -24.58 0.23 4.59
C MET A 1 -23.63 0.70 3.50
N PRO A 2 -23.67 1.96 3.03
CA PRO A 2 -22.78 2.40 1.96
C PRO A 2 -21.34 2.44 2.51
N SER A 3 -20.43 1.68 1.89
CA SER A 3 -19.01 1.69 2.22
C SER A 3 -18.47 3.09 1.94
N LYS A 4 -18.07 3.82 2.98
CA LYS A 4 -17.39 5.10 2.83
C LYS A 4 -16.01 4.81 2.22
N ARG A 5 -15.95 4.83 0.89
CA ARG A 5 -14.71 4.68 0.12
C ARG A 5 -13.72 5.73 0.63
N CYS A 6 -12.46 5.36 0.88
CA CYS A 6 -11.42 6.28 1.35
C CYS A 6 -11.41 7.52 0.45
N ARG A 7 -11.91 8.65 0.93
CA ARG A 7 -11.95 9.88 0.14
C ARG A 7 -10.60 10.55 0.31
N ALA A 8 -9.73 10.41 -0.69
CA ALA A 8 -8.52 11.23 -0.78
C ALA A 8 -8.94 12.70 -0.73
N LYS A 9 -8.35 13.48 0.19
CA LYS A 9 -8.46 14.94 0.13
C LYS A 9 -7.61 15.37 -1.05
N GLY A 10 -8.23 15.95 -2.09
CA GLY A 10 -7.52 16.40 -3.29
C GLY A 10 -6.39 17.36 -2.92
N GLY A 11 -5.15 16.87 -3.01
CA GLY A 11 -3.93 17.64 -2.95
C GLY A 11 -3.38 17.80 -4.36
N ASN A 12 -2.91 18.99 -4.70
CA ASN A 12 -2.21 19.22 -5.95
C ASN A 12 -0.96 18.32 -6.00
N HIS A 13 -0.87 17.47 -7.03
CA HIS A 13 0.30 16.63 -7.28
C HIS A 13 1.50 17.51 -7.63
N ASP A 14 2.49 17.55 -6.74
CA ASP A 14 3.82 18.10 -7.02
C ASP A 14 4.66 17.01 -7.71
N PRO A 15 5.21 17.25 -8.90
CA PRO A 15 6.02 16.28 -9.65
C PRO A 15 7.38 15.95 -8.99
N SER A 16 7.73 16.58 -7.86
CA SER A 16 8.92 16.24 -7.05
C SER A 16 8.68 15.12 -6.04
N VAL A 17 7.44 14.62 -5.91
CA VAL A 17 7.14 13.47 -5.06
C VAL A 17 7.65 12.22 -5.76
N ALA A 18 8.86 11.82 -5.39
CA ALA A 18 9.51 10.62 -5.86
C ALA A 18 8.55 9.42 -5.82
N HIS A 19 8.65 8.56 -6.85
CA HIS A 19 7.94 7.29 -6.91
C HIS A 19 8.28 6.47 -5.66
N CYS A 20 7.43 6.58 -4.65
CA CYS A 20 7.65 6.07 -3.32
C CYS A 20 7.42 4.55 -3.33
N TYR A 21 8.46 3.77 -3.63
CA TYR A 21 8.37 2.31 -3.65
C TYR A 21 8.43 1.78 -2.21
N ILE A 22 7.28 1.39 -1.67
CA ILE A 22 7.17 0.66 -0.43
C ILE A 22 6.82 -0.79 -0.80
N GLY A 23 7.49 -1.79 -0.22
CA GLY A 23 7.28 -3.21 -0.51
C GLY A 23 5.79 -3.55 -0.43
N HIS A 24 5.29 -4.32 -1.40
CA HIS A 24 3.88 -4.58 -1.77
C HIS A 24 3.18 -3.61 -2.71
N THR A 25 3.86 -2.58 -3.23
CA THR A 25 3.20 -1.65 -4.16
C THR A 25 3.59 -1.96 -5.60
N SER A 26 2.68 -2.51 -6.40
CA SER A 26 2.89 -2.58 -7.86
C SER A 26 2.96 -1.16 -8.43
N SER A 27 3.63 -0.94 -9.56
CA SER A 27 3.72 0.37 -10.24
C SER A 27 2.39 1.13 -10.32
N GLU A 28 1.29 0.39 -10.52
CA GLU A 28 -0.09 0.89 -10.61
C GLU A 28 -0.73 1.38 -9.29
N HIS A 29 -0.15 1.07 -8.13
CA HIS A 29 -0.74 1.34 -6.81
C HIS A 29 0.05 2.35 -5.96
N HIS A 30 1.21 2.82 -6.41
CA HIS A 30 2.09 3.73 -5.64
C HIS A 30 1.40 4.99 -5.18
N ASP A 31 0.77 5.68 -6.12
CA ASP A 31 0.11 6.95 -5.85
C ASP A 31 -1.07 6.74 -4.90
N THR A 32 -1.79 5.61 -5.02
CA THR A 32 -2.92 5.28 -4.16
C THR A 32 -2.53 4.92 -2.73
N GLU A 33 -1.39 4.26 -2.53
CA GLU A 33 -0.91 3.88 -1.18
C GLU A 33 -0.38 5.09 -0.42
N LEU A 34 0.43 5.94 -1.09
CA LEU A 34 0.95 7.16 -0.50
C LEU A 34 -0.20 8.11 -0.09
N GLU A 35 -1.17 8.33 -0.99
CA GLU A 35 -2.36 9.12 -0.68
C GLU A 35 -3.12 8.58 0.54
N ARG A 36 -3.30 7.26 0.63
CA ARG A 36 -3.96 6.65 1.79
C ARG A 36 -3.18 6.91 3.08
N ILE A 37 -1.87 6.66 3.07
CA ILE A 37 -1.01 6.83 4.25
C ILE A 37 -1.10 8.27 4.75
N LEU A 38 -0.97 9.26 3.85
CA LEU A 38 -1.08 10.68 4.18
C LEU A 38 -2.49 11.04 4.68
N ALA A 39 -3.54 10.53 4.04
CA ALA A 39 -4.93 10.78 4.44
C ALA A 39 -5.28 10.17 5.82
N ALA A 40 -4.62 9.08 6.20
CA ALA A 40 -4.73 8.44 7.51
C ALA A 40 -3.94 9.19 8.62
N GLY A 41 -3.21 10.25 8.26
CA GLY A 41 -2.35 11.01 9.17
C GLY A 41 -0.96 10.38 9.36
N GLY A 42 -0.56 9.48 8.46
CA GLY A 42 0.76 8.88 8.45
C GLY A 42 1.77 9.67 7.61
N GLU A 43 3.04 9.30 7.74
CA GLU A 43 4.14 9.86 6.96
C GLU A 43 4.97 8.76 6.30
N VAL A 44 5.68 9.12 5.24
CA VAL A 44 6.64 8.24 4.57
C VAL A 44 7.96 8.97 4.46
N GLU A 45 9.03 8.33 4.95
CA GLU A 45 10.38 8.88 4.99
C GLU A 45 11.31 8.06 4.09
N GLU A 46 12.22 8.74 3.42
CA GLU A 46 13.33 8.10 2.72
C GLU A 46 14.50 7.89 3.71
N CYS A 47 14.78 6.63 4.03
CA CYS A 47 15.88 6.23 4.90
C CYS A 47 16.85 5.35 4.12
N MET A 48 18.11 5.80 3.95
CA MET A 48 19.17 5.04 3.29
C MET A 48 18.78 4.53 1.88
N GLY A 49 18.02 5.33 1.12
CA GLY A 49 17.54 4.98 -0.23
C GLY A 49 16.33 4.05 -0.26
N GLN A 50 15.65 3.83 0.87
CA GLN A 50 14.41 3.05 0.98
C GLN A 50 13.30 3.88 1.61
N TYR A 51 12.07 3.74 1.12
CA TYR A 51 10.91 4.39 1.71
C TYR A 51 10.35 3.58 2.88
N ARG A 52 10.10 4.25 4.01
CA ARG A 52 9.53 3.65 5.22
C ARG A 52 8.35 4.46 5.72
N VAL A 53 7.25 3.76 5.98
CA VAL A 53 6.07 4.30 6.65
C VAL A 53 6.44 4.57 8.10
N GLN A 54 6.24 5.81 8.55
CA GLN A 54 6.56 6.26 9.91
C GLN A 54 8.03 6.00 10.29
N GLY A 55 8.95 6.03 9.32
CA GLY A 55 10.37 5.73 9.50
C GLY A 55 10.70 4.29 9.92
N ASP A 56 9.70 3.41 10.06
CA ASP A 56 9.83 2.10 10.68
C ASP A 56 9.58 0.98 9.66
N LEU A 57 8.38 0.92 9.08
CA LEU A 57 7.96 -0.21 8.27
C LEU A 57 8.17 0.06 6.77
N ASN A 58 8.83 -0.86 6.07
CA ASN A 58 9.04 -0.79 4.62
C ASN A 58 7.88 -1.42 3.81
N LEU A 59 6.72 -1.61 4.41
CA LEU A 59 5.51 -2.17 3.83
C LEU A 59 4.35 -1.19 3.98
N SER A 60 3.52 -1.06 2.95
CA SER A 60 2.29 -0.25 2.98
C SER A 60 1.07 -1.10 3.38
N ARG A 61 1.15 -2.42 3.18
CA ARG A 61 0.11 -3.39 3.52
C ARG A 61 0.70 -4.59 4.23
N ALA A 62 0.02 -5.03 5.28
CA ALA A 62 0.40 -6.21 6.05
C ALA A 62 -0.80 -6.72 6.87
N LEU A 63 -0.82 -8.02 7.14
CA LEU A 63 -1.61 -8.56 8.25
C LEU A 63 -0.85 -8.33 9.57
N GLY A 64 -1.55 -8.03 10.66
CA GLY A 64 -0.90 -7.64 11.92
C GLY A 64 -0.67 -6.12 12.02
N ASP A 65 0.48 -5.71 12.55
CA ASP A 65 0.89 -4.30 12.71
C ASP A 65 -0.19 -3.38 13.29
N HIS A 66 -0.88 -3.89 14.33
CA HIS A 66 -2.07 -3.26 14.92
C HIS A 66 -1.83 -1.83 15.39
N ARG A 67 -0.58 -1.44 15.71
CA ARG A 67 -0.22 -0.06 16.09
C ARG A 67 -0.58 0.98 15.02
N TYR A 68 -0.58 0.60 13.74
CA TYR A 68 -0.92 1.49 12.62
C TYR A 68 -2.40 1.43 12.22
N LYS A 69 -3.21 0.66 12.95
CA LYS A 69 -4.62 0.35 12.62
C LYS A 69 -5.59 0.73 13.75
N GLN A 70 -5.20 1.70 14.57
CA GLN A 70 -5.94 2.10 15.77
C GLN A 70 -6.91 3.26 15.54
N ASN A 71 -6.95 3.84 14.33
CA ASN A 71 -7.81 4.98 14.06
C ASN A 71 -9.26 4.52 13.90
N ILE A 72 -10.09 4.80 14.91
CA ILE A 72 -11.51 4.41 14.94
C ILE A 72 -12.40 5.25 14.03
N GLU A 73 -11.92 6.39 13.54
CA GLU A 73 -12.70 7.31 12.71
C GLU A 73 -12.69 6.92 11.22
N ILE A 74 -11.72 6.11 10.82
CA ILE A 74 -11.52 5.69 9.43
C ILE A 74 -11.73 4.16 9.27
N PRO A 75 -12.24 3.70 8.12
CA PRO A 75 -12.39 2.27 7.84
C PRO A 75 -11.07 1.48 7.96
N PRO A 76 -11.12 0.16 8.21
CA PRO A 76 -9.93 -0.70 8.29
C PRO A 76 -9.02 -0.64 7.05
N GLU A 77 -9.61 -0.48 5.86
CA GLU A 77 -8.90 -0.37 4.59
C GLU A 77 -8.21 0.98 4.38
N CYS A 78 -8.62 2.02 5.13
CA CYS A 78 -8.09 3.38 5.03
C CYS A 78 -7.02 3.67 6.09
N GLN A 79 -6.62 2.68 6.91
CA GLN A 79 -5.58 2.85 7.93
C GLN A 79 -4.21 3.11 7.29
N ILE A 80 -3.25 3.57 8.10
CA ILE A 80 -1.86 3.83 7.66
C ILE A 80 -1.30 2.58 6.98
N ILE A 81 -1.38 1.44 7.67
CA ILE A 81 -1.09 0.11 7.11
C ILE A 81 -2.42 -0.61 6.87
N SER A 82 -2.68 -1.01 5.64
CA SER A 82 -3.93 -1.70 5.29
C SER A 82 -3.75 -3.22 5.36
N ALA A 83 -4.77 -3.93 5.85
CA ALA A 83 -4.88 -5.38 5.74
C ALA A 83 -5.69 -5.81 4.50
N MET A 84 -6.19 -4.86 3.71
CA MET A 84 -6.99 -5.15 2.52
C MET A 84 -6.09 -5.70 1.40
N PRO A 85 -6.31 -6.95 0.93
CA PRO A 85 -5.54 -7.49 -0.17
C PRO A 85 -5.98 -6.91 -1.51
N ASP A 86 -5.08 -6.90 -2.49
CA ASP A 86 -5.47 -6.71 -3.88
C ASP A 86 -5.95 -8.04 -4.47
N LEU A 87 -7.19 -8.06 -4.95
CA LEU A 87 -7.80 -9.25 -5.53
C LEU A 87 -7.78 -9.17 -7.06
N ARG A 88 -7.09 -10.11 -7.70
CA ARG A 88 -7.10 -10.29 -9.16
C ARG A 88 -7.69 -11.66 -9.50
N VAL A 89 -8.65 -11.68 -10.41
CA VAL A 89 -9.28 -12.91 -10.92
C VAL A 89 -8.93 -13.05 -12.38
N ARG A 90 -8.39 -14.20 -12.78
CA ARG A 90 -8.03 -14.51 -14.16
C ARG A 90 -8.53 -15.90 -14.52
N GLN A 91 -9.07 -16.04 -15.73
CA GLN A 91 -9.39 -17.34 -16.31
C GLN A 91 -8.11 -18.03 -16.78
N LEU A 92 -7.90 -19.28 -16.37
CA LEU A 92 -6.77 -20.08 -16.83
C LEU A 92 -7.02 -20.59 -18.26
N SER A 93 -5.96 -20.65 -19.07
CA SER A 93 -5.97 -21.26 -20.40
C SER A 93 -5.04 -22.47 -20.45
N ASN A 94 -5.08 -23.23 -21.56
CA ASN A 94 -4.18 -24.37 -21.77
C ASN A 94 -2.71 -23.95 -21.99
N GLU A 95 -2.43 -22.65 -22.12
CA GLU A 95 -1.07 -22.11 -22.26
C GLU A 95 -0.43 -21.82 -20.90
N ASP A 96 -1.23 -21.70 -19.84
CA ASP A 96 -0.73 -21.49 -18.48
C ASP A 96 -0.15 -22.81 -17.94
N THR A 97 1.18 -22.87 -17.79
CA THR A 97 1.86 -24.11 -17.41
C THR A 97 2.19 -24.21 -15.92
N HIS A 98 2.51 -23.08 -15.28
CA HIS A 98 2.98 -23.02 -13.90
C HIS A 98 2.56 -21.72 -13.23
N ILE A 99 2.47 -21.75 -11.91
CA ILE A 99 2.33 -20.57 -11.06
C ILE A 99 3.57 -20.52 -10.18
N ILE A 100 4.27 -19.37 -10.19
CA ILE A 100 5.42 -19.13 -9.33
C ILE A 100 5.02 -18.09 -8.28
N LEU A 101 5.30 -18.40 -7.02
CA LEU A 101 5.08 -17.52 -5.89
C LEU A 101 6.40 -17.40 -5.14
N GLY A 102 6.75 -16.19 -4.72
CA GLY A 102 7.95 -15.90 -3.96
C GLY A 102 7.76 -14.63 -3.14
N CYS A 103 8.58 -14.46 -2.11
CA CYS A 103 8.68 -13.20 -1.37
C CYS A 103 9.71 -12.27 -2.02
N ASP A 104 9.77 -11.02 -1.57
CA ASP A 104 10.69 -10.00 -2.10
C ASP A 104 12.14 -10.50 -2.22
N GLY A 105 12.64 -11.31 -1.29
CA GLY A 105 14.01 -11.86 -1.38
C GLY A 105 14.29 -12.81 -2.55
N ILE A 106 13.26 -13.27 -3.29
CA ILE A 106 13.41 -14.04 -4.54
C ILE A 106 13.30 -13.12 -5.77
N TRP A 107 12.65 -11.97 -5.62
CA TRP A 107 12.29 -11.06 -6.72
C TRP A 107 13.13 -9.78 -6.77
N GLU A 108 13.89 -9.50 -5.71
CA GLU A 108 15.00 -8.53 -5.63
C GLU A 108 16.32 -9.16 -6.10
#